data_AF-A0A519LIU9-F1
#
_entry.id   AF-A0A519LIU9-F1
#
_cell.length_a   1.000
_cell.length_b   1.000
_cell.length_c   1.000
_cell.angle_alpha   90.00
_cell.angle_beta   90.00
_cell.angle_gamma   90.00
#
_symmetry.space_group_name_H-M   'P 1'
#
loop_
_entity.id
_entity.type
_entity.pdbx_description
1 polymer ?
#
loop_
_entity_poly.entity_id
_entity_poly.type
_entity_poly.pdbx_seq_one_letter_code
_entity_poly.pdbx_strand_id
1 'polypeptide(L)'
;MKKALIIFISVIVVIILSFTIYWNLPIEITRKSDIKFGNELIRKIENYKKTNQKLPENNDWQTLEKLGFKKDEAANPIYTSDEHGNFELVYFEGFDGPYL
;
A
#
# COMPACT_ATOMS: atom_id res chain seq x y z
N MET A 1 -4.45 -46.69 0.46
CA MET A 1 -5.06 -45.78 -0.55
C MET A 1 -6.14 -44.87 0.05
N LYS A 2 -7.21 -45.40 0.67
CA LYS A 2 -8.31 -44.55 1.24
C LYS A 2 -7.86 -43.53 2.29
N LYS A 3 -6.97 -43.90 3.22
CA LYS A 3 -6.44 -42.98 4.25
C LYS A 3 -5.64 -41.82 3.65
N ALA A 4 -4.81 -42.10 2.65
CA ALA A 4 -4.03 -41.08 1.93
C ALA A 4 -4.94 -40.12 1.16
N LEU A 5 -6.01 -40.64 0.54
CA LEU A 5 -7.02 -39.82 -0.15
C LEU A 5 -7.75 -38.88 0.82
N ILE A 6 -8.14 -39.37 2.00
CA ILE A 6 -8.80 -38.54 3.03
C ILE A 6 -7.87 -37.42 3.51
N ILE A 7 -6.60 -37.73 3.75
CA ILE A 7 -5.60 -36.73 4.15
C ILE A 7 -5.45 -35.66 3.06
N PHE A 8 -5.32 -36.08 1.80
CA PHE A 8 -5.19 -35.16 0.67
C PHE A 8 -6.39 -34.22 0.53
N ILE A 9 -7.62 -34.75 0.62
CA ILE A 9 -8.85 -33.95 0.59
C ILE A 9 -8.90 -32.98 1.78
N SER A 10 -8.54 -33.44 2.97
CA SER A 10 -8.50 -32.60 4.17
C SER A 10 -7.55 -31.41 4.00
N VAL A 11 -6.35 -31.64 3.44
CA VAL A 11 -5.38 -30.56 3.16
C VAL A 11 -5.96 -29.54 2.17
N ILE A 12 -6.60 -30.01 1.09
CA ILE A 12 -7.25 -29.11 0.12
C ILE A 12 -8.34 -28.26 0.79
N VAL A 13 -9.18 -28.88 1.63
CA VAL A 13 -10.24 -28.15 2.35
C VAL A 13 -9.64 -27.08 3.26
N VAL A 14 -8.57 -27.39 4.00
CA VAL A 14 -7.88 -26.42 4.84
C VAL A 14 -7.34 -25.25 4.00
N ILE A 15 -6.71 -25.53 2.87
CA ILE A 15 -6.18 -24.49 1.98
C ILE A 15 -7.31 -23.56 1.49
N ILE A 16 -8.42 -24.12 1.02
CA ILE A 16 -9.58 -23.35 0.53
C ILE A 16 -10.15 -22.46 1.65
N LEU A 17 -10.29 -23.02 2.86
CA LEU A 17 -10.77 -22.26 4.02
C LEU A 17 -9.81 -21.13 4.38
N SER A 18 -8.51 -21.38 4.39
CA SER A 18 -7.50 -20.34 4.66
C SER A 18 -7.55 -19.21 3.64
N PHE A 19 -7.65 -19.53 2.33
CA PHE A 19 -7.80 -18.50 1.29
C PHE A 19 -9.09 -17.69 1.45
N THR A 20 -10.21 -18.37 1.74
CA THR A 20 -11.50 -17.71 1.95
C THR A 20 -11.46 -16.76 3.15
N ILE A 21 -10.84 -17.19 4.25
CA ILE A 21 -10.67 -16.34 5.43
C ILE A 21 -9.80 -15.14 5.09
N TYR A 22 -8.66 -15.34 4.43
CA TYR A 22 -7.76 -14.25 4.05
C TYR A 22 -8.44 -13.19 3.18
N TRP A 23 -9.24 -13.60 2.19
CA TRP A 23 -9.98 -12.68 1.33
C TRP A 23 -11.09 -11.90 2.05
N ASN A 24 -11.59 -12.41 3.17
CA ASN A 24 -12.61 -11.73 3.98
C ASN A 24 -12.00 -10.96 5.17
N LEU A 25 -10.67 -10.90 5.30
CA LEU A 25 -10.05 -10.10 6.35
C LEU A 25 -10.21 -8.60 6.04
N PRO A 26 -10.45 -7.77 7.07
CA PRO A 26 -10.44 -6.33 6.94
C PRO A 26 -9.13 -5.80 6.33
N ILE A 27 -9.24 -4.73 5.53
CA ILE A 27 -8.11 -4.14 4.80
C ILE A 27 -7.01 -3.66 5.77
N GLU A 28 -7.38 -3.25 6.99
CA GLU A 28 -6.45 -2.80 8.02
C GLU A 28 -5.49 -3.92 8.47
N ILE A 29 -5.92 -5.19 8.33
CA ILE A 29 -5.11 -6.36 8.67
C ILE A 29 -4.25 -6.76 7.47
N THR A 30 -4.87 -6.91 6.29
CA THR A 30 -4.16 -7.37 5.08
C THR A 30 -3.15 -6.33 4.58
N ARG A 31 -3.41 -5.04 4.81
CA ARG A 31 -2.57 -3.89 4.42
C ARG A 31 -1.92 -3.17 5.60
N LYS A 32 -1.77 -3.85 6.74
CA LYS A 32 -1.19 -3.26 7.95
C LYS A 32 0.19 -2.62 7.72
N SER A 33 1.04 -3.26 6.92
CA SER A 33 2.38 -2.74 6.61
C SER A 33 2.31 -1.48 5.75
N ASP A 34 1.45 -1.49 4.73
CA ASP A 34 1.27 -0.38 3.79
C ASP A 34 0.69 0.84 4.53
N ILE A 35 -0.34 0.64 5.37
CA ILE A 35 -0.90 1.68 6.23
C ILE A 35 0.16 2.27 7.16
N LYS A 36 0.98 1.42 7.79
CA LYS A 36 2.05 1.89 8.68
C LYS A 36 3.04 2.76 7.92
N PHE A 37 3.48 2.32 6.74
CA PHE A 37 4.42 3.07 5.92
C PHE A 37 3.82 4.39 5.42
N GLY A 38 2.57 4.38 4.92
CA GLY A 38 1.84 5.60 4.52
C GLY A 38 1.72 6.61 5.66
N ASN A 39 1.41 6.16 6.88
CA ASN A 39 1.37 7.03 8.06
C ASN A 39 2.73 7.64 8.39
N GLU A 40 3.82 6.88 8.21
CA GLU A 40 5.18 7.41 8.38
C GLU A 40 5.53 8.48 7.33
N LEU A 41 5.10 8.30 6.07
CA LEU A 41 5.27 9.29 5.01
C LEU A 41 4.47 10.56 5.29
N ILE A 42 3.19 10.45 5.66
CA ILE A 42 2.33 11.57 6.07
C ILE A 42 3.03 12.41 7.13
N ARG A 43 3.51 11.79 8.21
CA ARG A 43 4.20 12.48 9.29
C ARG A 43 5.44 13.25 8.81
N LYS A 44 6.21 12.68 7.88
CA LYS A 44 7.41 13.33 7.32
C LYS A 44 7.04 14.50 6.40
N ILE A 45 5.99 14.35 5.58
CA ILE A 45 5.45 15.43 4.73
C ILE A 45 4.93 16.58 5.58
N GLU A 46 4.19 16.29 6.65
CA GLU A 46 3.70 17.32 7.57
C GLU A 46 4.84 18.08 8.25
N ASN A 47 5.88 17.38 8.68
CA ASN A 47 7.08 18.00 9.24
C ASN A 47 7.81 18.85 8.20
N TYR A 48 7.92 18.36 6.96
CA TYR A 48 8.48 19.13 5.85
C TYR A 48 7.67 20.42 5.62
N LYS A 49 6.33 20.32 5.59
CA LYS A 49 5.42 21.47 5.43
C LYS A 49 5.61 22.50 6.53
N LYS A 50 5.72 22.07 7.79
CA LYS A 50 5.96 22.97 8.93
C LYS A 50 7.30 23.71 8.81
N THR A 51 8.35 23.02 8.39
CA THR A 51 9.71 23.60 8.28
C THR A 51 9.86 24.51 7.07
N ASN A 52 9.32 24.11 5.91
CA ASN A 52 9.54 24.80 4.64
C ASN A 52 8.38 25.72 4.25
N GLN A 53 7.29 25.75 5.02
CA GLN A 53 6.05 26.49 4.72
C GLN A 53 5.40 26.13 3.38
N LYS A 54 5.82 25.01 2.77
CA LYS A 54 5.27 24.47 1.52
C LYS A 54 5.32 22.95 1.52
N LEU A 55 4.45 22.33 0.72
CA LEU A 55 4.52 20.90 0.43
C LEU A 55 5.72 20.57 -0.48
N PRO A 56 6.26 19.34 -0.43
CA PRO A 56 7.20 18.84 -1.43
C PRO A 56 6.60 18.93 -2.84
N GLU A 57 7.40 19.35 -3.82
CA GLU A 57 6.95 19.40 -5.21
C GLU A 57 6.83 17.99 -5.79
N ASN A 58 5.77 17.73 -6.57
CA ASN A 58 5.46 16.39 -7.10
C ASN A 58 6.61 15.81 -7.95
N ASN A 59 7.38 16.67 -8.63
CA ASN A 59 8.49 16.27 -9.49
C ASN A 59 9.87 16.37 -8.82
N ASP A 60 9.94 16.82 -7.56
CA ASP A 60 11.20 16.89 -6.80
C ASP A 60 11.51 15.52 -6.17
N TRP A 61 11.98 14.61 -7.02
CA TRP A 61 12.28 13.25 -6.60
C TRP A 61 13.38 13.20 -5.52
N GLN A 62 14.31 14.18 -5.51
CA GLN A 62 15.36 14.19 -4.51
C GLN A 62 14.79 14.49 -3.11
N THR A 63 13.85 15.42 -3.01
CA THR A 63 13.15 15.68 -1.74
C THR A 63 12.27 14.51 -1.34
N LEU A 64 11.50 13.95 -2.27
CA LEU A 64 10.61 12.83 -1.97
C LEU A 64 11.39 11.58 -1.54
N GLU A 65 12.52 11.26 -2.16
CA GLU A 65 13.40 10.15 -1.73
C GLU A 65 13.90 10.35 -0.29
N LYS A 66 14.29 11.58 0.08
CA LYS A 66 14.68 11.91 1.47
C LYS A 66 13.53 11.75 2.46
N LEU A 67 12.29 11.96 2.02
CA LEU A 67 11.09 11.67 2.83
C LEU A 67 10.80 10.17 2.92
N GLY A 68 11.48 9.34 2.12
CA GLY A 68 11.41 7.88 2.18
C GLY A 68 10.54 7.25 1.10
N PHE A 69 10.13 8.02 0.10
CA PHE A 69 9.54 7.45 -1.11
C PHE A 69 10.58 6.69 -1.92
N LYS A 70 10.13 5.70 -2.69
CA LYS A 70 10.97 4.91 -3.59
C LYS A 70 10.39 4.94 -4.99
N LYS A 71 11.27 5.03 -5.99
CA LYS A 71 10.92 5.36 -7.37
C LYS A 71 10.24 4.21 -8.15
N ASP A 72 10.50 2.96 -7.78
CA ASP A 72 10.26 1.82 -8.69
C ASP A 72 9.73 0.54 -7.99
N GLU A 73 8.95 0.64 -6.91
CA GLU A 73 8.24 -0.55 -6.41
C GLU A 73 6.73 -0.37 -6.54
N ALA A 74 6.07 -1.33 -7.20
CA ALA A 74 4.61 -1.38 -7.36
C ALA A 74 3.83 -1.33 -6.03
N ALA A 75 4.51 -1.53 -4.90
CA ALA A 75 3.96 -1.46 -3.56
C ALA A 75 4.14 -0.10 -2.87
N ASN A 76 4.69 0.92 -3.54
CA ASN A 76 4.83 2.27 -2.97
C ASN A 76 3.65 3.17 -3.33
N PRO A 77 3.25 4.07 -2.43
CA PRO A 77 2.22 5.03 -2.73
C PRO A 77 2.75 6.11 -3.67
N ILE A 78 1.90 6.54 -4.60
CA ILE A 78 2.11 7.73 -5.42
C ILE A 78 1.72 8.95 -4.59
N TYR A 79 2.60 9.95 -4.60
CA TYR A 79 2.36 11.24 -3.95
C TYR A 79 1.92 12.29 -4.97
N THR A 80 0.83 12.99 -4.62
CA THR A 80 0.35 14.15 -5.36
C THR A 80 -0.04 15.25 -4.39
N SER A 81 0.28 16.49 -4.72
CA SER A 81 -0.16 17.68 -4.00
C SER A 81 -0.84 18.69 -4.92
N ASP A 82 -1.74 19.48 -4.34
CA ASP A 82 -2.44 20.58 -5.02
C ASP A 82 -1.92 21.95 -4.57
N GLU A 83 -2.36 23.00 -5.27
CA GLU A 83 -1.99 24.39 -4.97
C GLU A 83 -2.64 24.92 -3.68
N HIS A 84 -3.66 24.24 -3.15
CA HIS A 84 -4.35 24.61 -1.92
C HIS A 84 -3.66 24.04 -0.67
N GLY A 85 -2.54 23.35 -0.84
CA GLY A 85 -1.76 22.78 0.26
C GLY A 85 -2.33 21.47 0.80
N ASN A 86 -3.15 20.78 0.02
CA ASN A 86 -3.57 19.40 0.24
C ASN A 86 -2.63 18.44 -0.48
N PHE A 87 -2.56 17.21 0.03
CA PHE A 87 -1.83 16.13 -0.63
C PHE A 87 -2.53 14.80 -0.43
N GLU A 88 -2.20 13.85 -1.31
CA GLU A 88 -2.73 12.50 -1.33
C GLU A 88 -1.58 11.49 -1.46
N LEU A 89 -1.79 10.31 -0.87
CA LEU A 89 -0.96 9.13 -1.05
C LEU A 89 -1.84 8.00 -1.56
N VAL A 90 -1.59 7.52 -2.78
CA VAL A 90 -2.41 6.49 -3.44
C VAL A 90 -1.61 5.21 -3.65
N TYR A 91 -2.08 4.11 -3.07
CA TYR A 91 -1.60 2.76 -3.39
C TYR A 91 -2.44 2.20 -4.52
N PHE A 92 -1.84 1.98 -5.69
CA PHE A 92 -2.50 1.31 -6.80
C PHE A 92 -2.38 -0.20 -6.64
N GLU A 93 -3.52 -0.88 -6.53
CA GLU A 93 -3.60 -2.33 -6.51
C GLU A 93 -4.32 -2.85 -7.74
N GLY A 94 -3.65 -3.70 -8.51
CA GLY A 94 -4.21 -4.30 -9.72
C GLY A 94 -3.92 -3.51 -10.99
N PHE A 95 -4.74 -3.74 -12.01
CA PHE A 95 -4.64 -3.06 -13.30
C PHE A 95 -5.62 -1.91 -13.31
N ASP A 96 -5.11 -0.69 -13.34
CA ASP A 96 -5.93 0.47 -13.63
C ASP A 96 -6.28 0.44 -15.12
N GLY A 97 -7.58 0.34 -15.43
CA GLY A 97 -8.05 0.19 -16.81
C GLY A 97 -7.59 1.35 -17.69
N PRO A 98 -7.59 1.20 -19.03
CA PRO A 98 -7.24 2.31 -19.91
C PRO A 98 -8.23 3.47 -19.72
N TYR A 99 -7.70 4.67 -19.52
CA TYR A 99 -8.46 5.92 -19.49
C TYR A 99 -8.65 6.46 -20.91
N LEU A 100 -9.84 7.01 -21.19
CA LEU A 100 -10.21 7.64 -22.47
C LEU A 100 -9.76 9.11 -22.54
#